data_AF-A0A923YXS2-F1
#
_entry.id   AF-A0A923YXS2-F1
#
_cell.length_a   1.000
_cell.length_b   1.000
_cell.length_c   1.000
_cell.angle_alpha   90.00
_cell.angle_beta   90.00
_cell.angle_gamma   90.00
#
_symmetry.space_group_name_H-M   'P 1'
#
loop_
_entity.id
_entity.type
_entity.pdbx_description
1 polymer ?
#
loop_
_entity_poly.entity_id
_entity_poly.type
_entity_poly.pdbx_seq_one_letter_code
_entity_poly.pdbx_strand_id
1 'polypeptide(L)'
;TVTMRLIRKLNPVEDQNFAISRSDDLVNKIASITGVLGISAWIIGIITVLGSSIALMNIMIVSVTERTREIGVRKSLGATQKTIAWQFFMETLLIGQMGGFVGIIFGVLIGFAISSFLHFVFTIPWMAIFSAVITSFIVALVSGLYPAIKASKLDPIEALRYE
;
A
#
# COMPACT_ATOMS: atom_id res chain seq x y z
N THR A 1 22.48 32.44 25.07
CA THR A 1 21.47 33.14 25.91
C THR A 1 22.12 34.05 26.95
N VAL A 2 23.14 33.61 27.70
CA VAL A 2 23.85 34.43 28.71
C VAL A 2 24.47 35.71 28.12
N THR A 3 25.12 35.63 26.95
CA THR A 3 25.72 36.78 26.26
C THR A 3 24.70 37.84 25.83
N MET A 4 23.50 37.42 25.39
CA MET A 4 22.42 38.34 24.98
C MET A 4 21.75 39.01 26.18
N ARG A 5 21.67 38.35 27.35
CA ARG A 5 21.22 38.97 28.61
C ARG A 5 22.14 40.10 29.05
N LEU A 6 23.46 39.86 28.98
CA LEU A 6 24.49 40.85 29.33
C LEU A 6 24.42 42.10 28.44
N ILE A 7 24.22 41.92 27.12
CA ILE A 7 24.09 43.05 26.18
C ILE A 7 22.83 43.87 26.46
N ARG A 8 21.72 43.23 26.86
CA ARG A 8 20.45 43.91 27.18
C ARG A 8 20.30 44.37 28.63
N LYS A 9 21.32 44.17 29.48
CA LYS A 9 21.32 44.54 30.91
C LYS A 9 20.09 44.04 31.69
N LEU A 10 19.62 42.83 31.38
CA LEU A 10 18.49 42.22 32.09
C LEU A 10 18.92 41.74 33.46
N ASN A 11 18.14 42.07 34.49
CA ASN A 11 18.41 41.66 35.87
C ASN A 11 18.28 40.12 35.98
N PRO A 12 19.07 39.41 36.80
CA PRO A 12 19.04 37.94 36.86
C PRO A 12 17.68 37.34 37.26
N VAL A 13 16.82 38.16 37.88
CA VAL A 13 15.47 37.80 38.35
C VAL A 13 14.40 38.01 37.26
N GLU A 14 14.70 38.75 36.19
CA GLU A 14 13.75 39.02 35.12
C GLU A 14 13.69 37.90 34.07
N ASP A 15 12.46 37.57 33.66
CA ASP A 15 12.19 36.57 32.63
C ASP A 15 12.85 36.95 31.29
N GLN A 16 13.26 35.93 30.53
CA GLN A 16 13.95 36.14 29.25
C GLN A 16 13.01 36.82 28.24
N ASN A 17 13.24 38.09 27.95
CA ASN A 17 12.47 38.86 26.95
C ASN A 17 13.04 38.80 25.52
N PHE A 18 13.89 37.83 25.23
CA PHE A 18 14.53 37.65 23.93
C PHE A 18 14.43 36.18 23.50
N ALA A 19 13.89 35.95 22.31
CA ALA A 19 13.95 34.65 21.64
C ALA A 19 15.00 34.76 20.53
N ILE A 20 16.02 33.91 20.57
CA ILE A 20 16.92 33.74 19.44
C ILE A 20 16.17 32.85 18.45
N SER A 21 15.36 33.45 17.58
CA SER A 21 14.74 32.73 16.47
C SER A 21 15.77 32.61 15.35
N ARG A 22 16.50 31.50 15.33
CA ARG A 22 17.27 31.12 14.13
C ARG A 22 16.31 30.46 13.16
N SER A 23 16.34 30.87 11.90
CA SER A 23 15.62 30.19 10.82
C SER A 23 15.94 28.70 10.79
N ASP A 24 17.17 28.32 11.17
CA ASP A 24 17.62 26.93 11.27
C ASP A 24 16.82 26.11 12.29
N ASP A 25 16.43 26.68 13.43
CA ASP A 25 15.66 25.95 14.45
C ASP A 25 14.23 25.64 13.97
N LEU A 26 13.64 26.55 13.19
CA LEU A 26 12.31 26.34 12.60
C LEU A 26 12.35 25.27 11.50
N VAL A 27 13.36 25.33 10.63
CA VAL A 27 13.59 24.34 9.57
C VAL A 27 13.86 22.95 10.16
N ASN A 28 14.72 22.86 11.19
CA ASN A 28 15.01 21.60 11.88
C ASN A 28 13.77 21.01 12.56
N LYS A 29 12.89 21.85 13.12
CA LYS A 29 11.65 21.40 13.74
C LYS A 29 10.64 20.88 12.70
N ILE A 30 10.48 21.57 11.57
CA ILE A 30 9.63 21.11 10.45
C ILE A 30 10.18 19.80 9.86
N ALA A 31 11.49 19.70 9.67
CA ALA A 31 12.14 18.49 9.17
C ALA A 31 11.96 17.31 10.13
N SER A 32 12.07 17.53 11.44
CA SER A 32 11.83 16.50 12.46
C SER A 32 10.38 16.01 12.44
N ILE A 33 9.39 16.93 12.41
CA ILE A 33 7.97 16.57 12.33
C ILE A 33 7.68 15.79 11.04
N THR A 34 8.19 16.26 9.90
CA THR A 34 8.03 15.59 8.60
C THR A 34 8.66 14.21 8.60
N GLY A 35 9.82 14.04 9.24
CA GLY A 35 10.49 12.76 9.39
C GLY A 35 9.68 11.76 10.21
N VAL A 36 9.10 12.18 11.33
CA VAL A 36 8.23 11.34 12.16
C VAL A 36 6.98 10.92 11.37
N LEU A 37 6.33 11.87 10.69
CA LEU A 37 5.18 11.57 9.82
C LEU A 37 5.54 10.58 8.71
N GLY A 38 6.72 10.72 8.10
CA GLY A 38 7.22 9.80 7.08
C GLY A 38 7.39 8.37 7.59
N ILE A 39 7.98 8.19 8.77
CA ILE A 39 8.15 6.86 9.39
C ILE A 39 6.79 6.25 9.74
N SER A 40 5.88 7.04 10.32
CA SER A 40 4.52 6.57 10.62
C SER A 40 3.77 6.13 9.35
N ALA A 41 3.86 6.91 8.28
CA ALA A 41 3.25 6.57 7.00
C ALA A 41 3.81 5.27 6.42
N TRP A 42 5.12 5.04 6.55
CA TRP A 42 5.76 3.78 6.15
C TRP A 42 5.23 2.57 6.90
N ILE A 43 5.10 2.66 8.23
CA ILE A 43 4.58 1.58 9.07
C ILE A 43 3.14 1.24 8.67
N ILE A 44 2.29 2.27 8.56
CA ILE A 44 0.88 2.10 8.15
C ILE A 44 0.79 1.50 6.74
N GLY A 45 1.66 1.96 5.83
CA GLY A 45 1.76 1.44 4.47
C GLY A 45 2.04 -0.06 4.46
N ILE A 46 3.05 -0.52 5.21
CA ILE A 46 3.40 -1.95 5.28
C ILE A 46 2.23 -2.78 5.82
N ILE A 47 1.58 -2.35 6.91
CA ILE A 47 0.44 -3.06 7.49
C ILE A 47 -0.70 -3.16 6.46
N THR A 48 -0.98 -2.07 5.75
CA THR A 48 -2.04 -2.00 4.73
C THR A 48 -1.75 -2.94 3.57
N VAL A 49 -0.50 -2.98 3.10
CA VAL A 49 -0.03 -3.86 2.02
C VAL A 49 -0.19 -5.33 2.42
N LEU A 50 0.25 -5.70 3.63
CA LEU A 50 0.11 -7.06 4.15
C LEU A 50 -1.37 -7.47 4.29
N GLY A 51 -2.19 -6.60 4.88
CA GLY A 51 -3.63 -6.83 5.04
C GLY A 51 -4.34 -7.00 3.69
N SER A 52 -4.02 -6.15 2.71
CA SER A 52 -4.58 -6.23 1.36
C SER A 52 -4.17 -7.51 0.64
N SER A 53 -2.92 -7.96 0.81
CA SER A 53 -2.45 -9.23 0.24
C SER A 53 -3.22 -10.43 0.80
N ILE A 54 -3.49 -10.45 2.11
CA ILE A 54 -4.25 -11.52 2.75
C ILE A 54 -5.72 -11.49 2.30
N ALA A 55 -6.32 -10.30 2.23
CA ALA A 55 -7.69 -10.14 1.77
C ALA A 55 -7.88 -10.65 0.34
N LEU A 56 -6.98 -10.26 -0.58
CA LEU A 56 -7.00 -10.72 -1.96
C LEU A 56 -6.81 -12.24 -2.05
N MET A 57 -5.86 -12.79 -1.29
CA MET A 57 -5.61 -14.23 -1.25
C MET A 57 -6.85 -15.00 -0.81
N ASN A 58 -7.56 -14.53 0.22
CA ASN A 58 -8.78 -15.17 0.71
C ASN A 58 -9.89 -15.18 -0.34
N ILE A 59 -10.11 -14.05 -1.03
CA ILE A 59 -11.09 -13.97 -2.12
C ILE A 59 -10.74 -15.00 -3.21
N MET A 60 -9.48 -15.10 -3.59
CA MET A 60 -9.04 -16.06 -4.60
C MET A 60 -9.19 -17.52 -4.14
N ILE A 61 -8.92 -17.84 -2.87
CA ILE A 61 -9.16 -19.19 -2.34
C ILE A 61 -10.64 -19.55 -2.41
N VAL A 62 -11.52 -18.62 -2.03
CA VAL A 62 -12.98 -18.83 -2.11
C VAL A 62 -13.43 -19.01 -3.55
N SER A 63 -12.94 -18.18 -4.47
CA SER A 63 -13.27 -18.29 -5.90
C SER A 63 -12.84 -19.64 -6.51
N VAL A 64 -11.68 -20.16 -6.10
CA VAL A 64 -11.22 -21.49 -6.51
C VAL A 64 -12.15 -22.57 -5.97
N THR A 65 -12.60 -22.45 -4.72
CA THR A 65 -13.54 -23.42 -4.14
C THR A 65 -14.91 -23.40 -4.81
N GLU A 66 -15.44 -22.22 -5.16
CA GLU A 66 -16.70 -22.09 -5.91
C GLU A 66 -16.61 -22.71 -7.31
N ARG A 67 -15.47 -22.56 -7.98
CA ARG A 67 -15.23 -23.09 -9.33
C ARG A 67 -14.61 -24.50 -9.34
N THR A 68 -14.61 -25.21 -8.22
CA THR A 68 -13.96 -26.55 -8.07
C THR A 68 -14.40 -27.54 -9.14
N ARG A 69 -15.72 -27.64 -9.40
CA ARG A 69 -16.28 -28.57 -10.39
C ARG A 69 -15.80 -28.27 -11.81
N GLU A 70 -15.73 -26.99 -12.19
CA GLU A 70 -15.23 -26.57 -13.50
C GLU A 70 -13.75 -26.95 -13.69
N ILE A 71 -12.93 -26.76 -12.65
CA ILE A 71 -11.52 -27.13 -12.64
C ILE A 71 -11.37 -28.65 -12.80
N GLY A 72 -12.21 -29.43 -12.11
CA GLY A 72 -12.26 -30.89 -12.21
C GLY A 72 -12.56 -31.36 -13.64
N VAL A 73 -13.57 -30.80 -14.28
CA VAL A 73 -13.93 -31.11 -15.68
C VAL A 73 -12.78 -30.78 -16.63
N ARG A 74 -12.15 -29.60 -16.51
CA ARG A 74 -11.01 -29.22 -17.35
C ARG A 74 -9.82 -30.17 -17.19
N LYS A 75 -9.53 -30.59 -15.96
CA LYS A 75 -8.43 -31.51 -15.65
C LYS A 75 -8.71 -32.93 -16.18
N SER A 76 -9.95 -33.41 -16.08
CA SER A 76 -10.37 -34.70 -16.67
C SER A 76 -10.30 -34.73 -18.20
N LEU A 77 -10.44 -33.57 -18.85
CA LEU A 77 -10.24 -33.39 -20.29
C LEU A 77 -8.77 -33.25 -20.71
N GLY A 78 -7.82 -33.35 -19.76
CA GLY A 78 -6.38 -33.32 -20.02
C GLY A 78 -5.70 -31.97 -19.78
N ALA A 79 -6.36 -30.99 -19.18
CA ALA A 79 -5.69 -29.74 -18.82
C ALA A 79 -4.58 -29.97 -17.78
N THR A 80 -3.37 -29.48 -18.07
CA THR A 80 -2.23 -29.64 -17.15
C THR A 80 -2.41 -28.78 -15.91
N GLN A 81 -1.83 -29.23 -14.78
CA GLN A 81 -1.79 -28.46 -13.54
C GLN A 81 -1.20 -27.05 -13.74
N LYS A 82 -0.17 -26.94 -14.59
CA LYS A 82 0.47 -25.66 -14.93
C LYS A 82 -0.48 -24.70 -15.65
N THR A 83 -1.29 -25.19 -16.59
CA THR A 83 -2.27 -24.38 -17.32
C THR A 83 -3.30 -23.78 -16.37
N ILE A 84 -3.80 -24.59 -15.43
CA ILE A 84 -4.78 -24.15 -14.43
C ILE A 84 -4.14 -23.12 -13.48
N ALA A 85 -2.93 -23.39 -12.97
CA ALA A 85 -2.20 -22.44 -12.12
C ALA A 85 -2.00 -21.10 -12.82
N TRP A 86 -1.58 -21.12 -14.09
CA TRP A 86 -1.33 -19.91 -14.86
C TRP A 86 -2.59 -19.07 -15.08
N GLN A 87 -3.73 -19.72 -15.33
CA GLN A 87 -5.01 -19.04 -15.49
C GLN A 87 -5.39 -18.27 -14.21
N PHE A 88 -5.35 -18.93 -13.04
CA PHE A 88 -5.69 -18.29 -11.77
C PHE A 88 -4.67 -17.23 -11.35
N PHE A 89 -3.38 -17.46 -11.64
CA PHE A 89 -2.34 -16.47 -11.41
C PHE A 89 -2.57 -15.21 -12.24
N MET A 90 -2.89 -15.36 -13.52
CA MET A 90 -3.21 -14.23 -14.40
C MET A 90 -4.51 -13.53 -14.01
N GLU A 91 -5.54 -14.26 -13.60
CA GLU A 91 -6.77 -13.67 -13.07
C GLU A 91 -6.47 -12.79 -11.86
N THR A 92 -5.66 -13.29 -10.92
CA THR A 92 -5.23 -12.52 -9.74
C THR A 92 -4.42 -11.28 -10.13
N LEU A 93 -3.48 -11.43 -11.08
CA LEU A 93 -2.62 -10.34 -11.52
C LEU A 93 -3.42 -9.22 -12.21
N LEU A 94 -4.38 -9.59 -13.06
CA LEU A 94 -5.26 -8.64 -13.74
C LEU A 94 -6.14 -7.89 -12.74
N ILE A 95 -6.80 -8.60 -11.82
CA ILE A 95 -7.64 -7.98 -10.79
C ILE A 95 -6.80 -7.02 -9.91
N GLY A 96 -5.63 -7.47 -9.47
CA GLY A 96 -4.72 -6.65 -8.68
C GLY A 96 -4.24 -5.40 -9.42
N GLN A 97 -3.89 -5.52 -10.69
CA GLN A 97 -3.41 -4.39 -11.49
C GLN A 97 -4.53 -3.40 -11.84
N MET A 98 -5.74 -3.89 -12.15
CA MET A 98 -6.91 -3.04 -12.36
C MET A 98 -7.27 -2.29 -11.08
N GLY A 99 -7.25 -2.97 -9.92
CA GLY A 99 -7.45 -2.36 -8.62
C GLY A 99 -6.40 -1.29 -8.31
N GLY A 100 -5.12 -1.57 -8.59
CA GLY A 100 -4.03 -0.61 -8.44
C GLY A 100 -4.20 0.63 -9.32
N PHE A 101 -4.56 0.45 -10.60
CA PHE A 101 -4.82 1.55 -11.53
C PHE A 101 -5.98 2.43 -11.06
N VAL A 102 -7.11 1.80 -10.69
CA VAL A 102 -8.28 2.50 -10.15
C VAL A 102 -7.94 3.21 -8.85
N GLY A 103 -7.16 2.58 -7.96
CA GLY A 103 -6.69 3.16 -6.71
C GLY A 103 -5.81 4.40 -6.92
N ILE A 104 -4.91 4.40 -7.91
CA ILE A 104 -4.10 5.57 -8.27
C ILE A 104 -4.97 6.73 -8.73
N ILE A 105 -5.95 6.46 -9.60
CA ILE A 105 -6.89 7.49 -10.08
C ILE A 105 -7.65 8.10 -8.91
N PHE A 106 -8.22 7.27 -8.02
CA PHE A 106 -8.92 7.77 -6.85
C PHE A 106 -7.99 8.51 -5.88
N GLY A 107 -6.76 8.05 -5.68
CA GLY A 107 -5.77 8.72 -4.84
C GLY A 107 -5.44 10.13 -5.36
N VAL A 108 -5.25 10.28 -6.67
CA VAL A 108 -5.00 11.59 -7.31
C VAL A 108 -6.23 12.48 -7.22
N LEU A 109 -7.44 11.96 -7.47
CA LEU A 109 -8.69 12.72 -7.38
C LEU A 109 -8.96 13.23 -5.96
N ILE A 110 -8.79 12.37 -4.96
CA ILE A 110 -8.95 12.75 -3.55
C ILE A 110 -7.88 13.75 -3.14
N GLY A 111 -6.63 13.54 -3.55
CA GLY A 111 -5.53 14.48 -3.31
C GLY A 111 -5.80 15.87 -3.89
N PHE A 112 -6.29 15.92 -5.14
CA PHE A 112 -6.68 17.15 -5.80
C PHE A 112 -7.86 17.84 -5.09
N ALA A 113 -8.90 17.08 -4.71
CA ALA A 113 -10.05 17.62 -4.00
C ALA A 113 -9.65 18.25 -2.66
N ILE A 114 -8.86 17.54 -1.84
CA ILE A 114 -8.37 18.04 -0.55
C ILE A 114 -7.52 19.30 -0.73
N SER A 115 -6.65 19.31 -1.74
CA SER A 115 -5.80 20.47 -2.01
C SER A 115 -6.60 21.70 -2.40
N SER A 116 -7.68 21.52 -3.16
CA SER A 116 -8.59 22.61 -3.52
C SER A 116 -9.31 23.18 -2.30
N PHE A 117 -9.73 22.34 -1.34
CA PHE A 117 -10.39 22.79 -0.10
C PHE A 117 -9.44 23.54 0.84
N LEU A 118 -8.18 23.12 0.90
CA LEU A 118 -7.16 23.69 1.80
C LEU A 118 -6.33 24.81 1.13
N HIS A 119 -6.62 25.15 -0.13
CA HIS A 119 -5.90 26.16 -0.91
C HIS A 119 -4.38 25.89 -1.00
N PHE A 120 -3.99 24.61 -1.00
CA PHE A 120 -2.60 24.20 -1.20
C PHE A 120 -2.31 23.93 -2.68
N VAL A 121 -1.03 24.06 -3.06
CA VAL A 121 -0.56 23.68 -4.40
C VAL A 121 -0.39 22.17 -4.45
N PHE A 122 -1.28 21.48 -5.16
CA PHE A 122 -1.15 20.04 -5.40
C PHE A 122 -0.11 19.77 -6.47
N THR A 123 0.99 19.12 -6.12
CA THR A 123 1.97 18.62 -7.08
C THR A 123 1.87 17.10 -7.16
N ILE A 124 1.64 16.57 -8.36
CA ILE A 124 1.49 15.13 -8.58
C ILE A 124 2.84 14.43 -8.27
N PRO A 125 2.92 13.58 -7.24
CA PRO A 125 4.15 12.93 -6.86
C PRO A 125 4.39 11.69 -7.74
N TRP A 126 5.06 11.88 -8.89
CA TRP A 126 5.35 10.79 -9.84
C TRP A 126 6.06 9.60 -9.19
N MET A 127 7.03 9.84 -8.30
CA MET A 127 7.73 8.77 -7.58
C MET A 127 6.78 7.92 -6.72
N ALA A 128 5.79 8.55 -6.07
CA ALA A 128 4.80 7.82 -5.26
C ALA A 128 3.91 6.95 -6.15
N ILE A 129 3.49 7.45 -7.32
CA ILE A 129 2.70 6.68 -8.29
C ILE A 129 3.48 5.47 -8.78
N PHE A 130 4.76 5.64 -9.16
CA PHE A 130 5.61 4.51 -9.56
C PHE A 130 5.76 3.49 -8.43
N SER A 131 5.98 3.94 -7.20
CA SER A 131 6.05 3.03 -6.05
C SER A 131 4.73 2.28 -5.83
N ALA A 132 3.58 2.94 -5.99
CA ALA A 132 2.27 2.31 -5.86
C ALA A 132 2.05 1.21 -6.90
N VAL A 133 2.43 1.43 -8.17
CA VAL A 133 2.35 0.41 -9.24
C VAL A 133 3.23 -0.80 -8.91
N ILE A 134 4.46 -0.57 -8.46
CA ILE A 134 5.38 -1.64 -8.09
C ILE A 134 4.83 -2.43 -6.90
N THR A 135 4.36 -1.74 -5.86
CA THR A 135 3.80 -2.37 -4.68
C THR A 135 2.52 -3.16 -5.01
N SER A 136 1.61 -2.62 -5.84
CA SER A 136 0.40 -3.36 -6.24
C SER A 136 0.73 -4.63 -7.03
N PHE A 137 1.75 -4.57 -7.90
CA PHE A 137 2.23 -5.73 -8.64
C PHE A 137 2.80 -6.80 -7.70
N ILE A 138 3.62 -6.41 -6.72
CA ILE A 138 4.18 -7.33 -5.71
C ILE A 138 3.05 -7.98 -4.90
N VAL A 139 2.06 -7.20 -4.46
CA VAL A 139 0.90 -7.71 -3.71
C VAL A 139 0.14 -8.75 -4.52
N ALA A 140 -0.17 -8.46 -5.78
CA ALA A 140 -0.87 -9.40 -6.66
C ALA A 140 -0.08 -10.69 -6.89
N LEU A 141 1.24 -10.58 -7.03
CA LEU A 141 2.12 -11.73 -7.21
C LEU A 141 2.14 -12.64 -5.96
N VAL A 142 2.36 -12.05 -4.77
CA VAL A 142 2.42 -12.80 -3.51
C VAL A 142 1.09 -13.44 -3.16
N SER A 143 -0.02 -12.69 -3.32
CA SER A 143 -1.36 -13.18 -3.00
C SER A 143 -1.89 -14.22 -4.01
N GLY A 144 -1.49 -14.16 -5.28
CA GLY A 144 -1.95 -15.07 -6.33
C GLY A 144 -1.19 -16.40 -6.41
N LEU A 145 0.07 -16.44 -5.96
CA LEU A 145 0.92 -17.65 -6.01
C LEU A 145 0.32 -18.83 -5.24
N TYR A 146 -0.07 -18.61 -3.98
CA TYR A 146 -0.63 -19.67 -3.13
C TYR A 146 -1.95 -20.26 -3.67
N PRO A 147 -3.00 -19.47 -3.99
CA PRO A 147 -4.25 -20.01 -4.51
C PRO A 147 -4.08 -20.67 -5.88
N ALA A 148 -3.22 -20.17 -6.76
CA ALA A 148 -2.92 -20.81 -8.04
C ALA A 148 -2.33 -22.22 -7.88
N ILE A 149 -1.42 -22.38 -6.91
CA ILE A 149 -0.86 -23.70 -6.58
C ILE A 149 -1.94 -24.60 -5.97
N LYS A 150 -2.78 -24.06 -5.09
CA LYS A 150 -3.89 -24.82 -4.50
C LYS A 150 -4.87 -25.32 -5.57
N ALA A 151 -5.30 -24.45 -6.48
CA ALA A 151 -6.19 -24.77 -7.60
C ALA A 151 -5.62 -25.87 -8.52
N SER A 152 -4.32 -25.80 -8.82
CA SER A 152 -3.67 -26.76 -9.71
C SER A 152 -3.50 -28.16 -9.10
N LYS A 153 -3.56 -28.29 -7.76
CA LYS A 153 -3.43 -29.57 -7.04
C LYS A 153 -4.76 -30.28 -6.76
N LEU A 154 -5.92 -29.73 -7.12
CA LEU A 154 -7.21 -30.42 -6.90
C LEU A 154 -7.33 -31.73 -7.70
N ASP A 155 -7.74 -32.82 -7.06
CA ASP A 155 -7.94 -34.08 -7.76
C ASP A 155 -9.27 -34.08 -8.56
N PRO A 156 -9.27 -34.52 -9.83
CA PRO A 156 -10.47 -34.48 -10.67
C PRO A 156 -11.63 -35.30 -10.12
N ILE A 157 -11.30 -36.44 -9.48
CA ILE A 157 -12.28 -37.36 -8.90
C ILE A 157 -12.98 -36.71 -7.70
N GLU A 158 -12.23 -36.06 -6.82
CA GLU A 158 -12.81 -35.33 -5.67
C GLU A 158 -13.60 -34.10 -6.14
N ALA A 159 -13.09 -33.37 -7.12
CA ALA A 159 -13.75 -32.17 -7.65
C ALA A 159 -15.10 -32.46 -8.33
N LEU A 160 -15.29 -33.65 -8.89
CA LEU A 160 -16.55 -34.10 -9.49
C LEU A 160 -17.52 -34.74 -8.48
N ARG A 161 -17.01 -35.15 -7.32
CA ARG A 161 -17.80 -35.72 -6.21
C ARG A 161 -18.30 -34.66 -5.23
N TYR A 162 -17.80 -33.43 -5.34
CA TYR A 162 -18.33 -32.27 -4.64
C TYR A 162 -19.70 -31.90 -5.23
N GLU A 163 -20.75 -31.99 -4.42
CA GLU A 163 -22.00 -31.22 -4.60
C GLU A 163 -21.77 -29.76 -4.24
#